data_AF-A0A931UE77-F1
#
_entry.id   AF-A0A931UE77-F1
#
_cell.length_a   1.000
_cell.length_b   1.000
_cell.length_c   1.000
_cell.angle_alpha   90.00
_cell.angle_beta   90.00
_cell.angle_gamma   90.00
#
_symmetry.space_group_name_H-M   'P 1'
#
loop_
_entity.id
_entity.type
_entity.pdbx_description
1 polymer ?
#
loop_
_entity_poly.entity_id
_entity_poly.type
_entity_poly.pdbx_seq_one_letter_code
_entity_poly.pdbx_strand_id
1 'polypeptide(L)'
;ALHALDPESYPRDATIAYAMDPQELEFIIRQAESSGAKIKALYHSHPNHEAYFSQEDKAFAMPFGEPSYPDSAQIVISIYHRAVKRIAAYAWAPEKRDFAEVPLAQI
;
A
#
# COMPACT_ATOMS: atom_id res chain seq x y z
N ALA A 1 5.37 6.70 15.78
CA ALA A 1 5.19 7.27 14.44
C ALA A 1 3.87 8.05 14.34
N LEU A 2 2.69 7.47 14.57
CA LEU A 2 1.46 8.24 14.85
C LEU A 2 0.74 7.74 16.11
N HIS A 3 0.59 6.42 16.27
CA HIS A 3 0.12 5.80 17.52
C HIS A 3 0.92 6.22 18.76
N ALA A 4 2.25 6.28 18.63
CA ALA A 4 3.10 6.72 19.73
C ALA A 4 2.97 8.23 20.05
N LEU A 5 2.42 9.02 19.13
CA LEU A 5 2.20 10.47 19.30
C LEU A 5 0.79 10.75 19.84
N ASP A 6 -0.21 10.04 19.34
CA ASP A 6 -1.61 10.15 19.77
C ASP A 6 -2.31 8.78 19.64
N PRO A 7 -2.27 7.96 20.70
CA PRO A 7 -2.86 6.62 20.67
C PRO A 7 -4.39 6.65 20.74
N GLU A 8 -5.04 7.76 21.11
CA GLU A 8 -6.51 7.85 21.08
C GLU A 8 -7.00 8.09 19.65
N SER A 9 -6.37 9.01 18.90
CA SER A 9 -6.71 9.26 17.50
C SER A 9 -6.17 8.18 16.55
N TYR A 10 -5.05 7.55 16.91
CA TYR A 10 -4.42 6.49 16.13
C TYR A 10 -4.27 5.23 16.98
N PRO A 11 -5.35 4.52 17.34
CA PRO A 11 -5.31 3.37 18.26
C PRO A 11 -4.56 2.15 17.74
N ARG A 12 -4.12 2.18 16.48
CA ARG A 12 -3.46 1.08 15.79
C ARG A 12 -1.96 1.33 15.71
N ASP A 13 -1.17 0.37 16.18
CA ASP A 13 0.28 0.42 16.07
C ASP A 13 0.80 -0.13 14.72
N ALA A 14 2.12 -0.13 14.54
CA ALA A 14 2.79 -0.56 13.31
C ALA A 14 2.63 -2.06 13.00
N THR A 15 2.04 -2.86 13.90
CA THR A 15 1.79 -4.28 13.65
C THR A 15 0.54 -4.50 12.80
N ILE A 16 -0.39 -3.54 12.78
CA ILE A 16 -1.70 -3.67 12.11
C ILE A 16 -2.06 -2.48 11.22
N ALA A 17 -1.26 -1.41 11.22
CA ALA A 17 -1.46 -0.27 10.33
C ALA A 17 -0.12 0.33 9.88
N TYR A 18 -0.11 0.91 8.68
CA TYR A 18 0.99 1.72 8.16
C TYR A 18 0.48 3.12 7.81
N ALA A 19 1.38 4.09 7.82
CA ALA A 19 1.13 5.44 7.32
C ALA A 19 2.35 5.88 6.52
N MET A 20 2.16 6.18 5.24
CA MET A 20 3.18 6.86 4.46
C MET A 20 3.18 8.34 4.85
N ASP A 21 4.37 8.93 5.00
CA ASP A 21 4.49 10.37 5.18
C ASP A 21 4.01 11.06 3.89
N PRO A 22 2.96 11.90 3.94
CA PRO A 22 2.39 12.51 2.75
C PRO A 22 3.34 13.49 2.07
N GLN A 23 4.22 14.17 2.81
CA GLN A 23 5.19 15.11 2.25
C GLN A 23 6.32 14.38 1.53
N GLU A 24 6.81 13.29 2.13
CA GLU A 24 7.83 12.44 1.50
C GLU A 24 7.28 11.78 0.23
N LEU A 25 6.05 11.25 0.30
CA LEU A 25 5.37 10.67 -0.85
C LEU A 25 5.22 11.71 -1.97
N GLU A 26 4.70 12.90 -1.67
CA GLU A 26 4.56 13.97 -2.65
C GLU A 26 5.89 14.38 -3.28
N PHE A 27 6.95 14.51 -2.47
CA PHE A 27 8.29 14.87 -2.95
C PHE A 27 8.85 13.84 -3.93
N ILE A 28 8.80 12.55 -3.57
CA ILE A 28 9.32 11.45 -4.41
C ILE A 28 8.55 11.38 -5.73
N ILE A 29 7.23 11.58 -5.68
CA ILE A 29 6.37 11.56 -6.87
C ILE A 29 6.74 12.70 -7.81
N ARG A 30 6.83 13.93 -7.30
CA ARG A 30 7.23 15.08 -8.12
C ARG A 30 8.62 14.89 -8.73
N GLN A 31 9.55 14.32 -7.97
CA GLN A 31 10.88 14.01 -8.47
C GLN A 31 10.83 12.97 -9.60
N ALA A 32 10.09 11.88 -9.43
CA ALA A 32 9.91 10.85 -10.45
C ALA A 32 9.28 11.43 -11.73
N GLU A 33 8.19 12.20 -11.59
CA GLU A 33 7.51 12.87 -12.70
C GLU A 33 8.44 13.82 -13.47
N SER A 34 9.28 14.59 -12.76
CA SER A 34 10.25 15.50 -13.38
C SER A 34 11.27 14.80 -14.28
N SER A 35 11.48 13.50 -14.05
CA SER A 35 12.37 12.63 -14.85
C SER A 35 11.63 11.77 -15.89
N GLY A 36 10.30 11.93 -16.02
CA GLY A 36 9.45 11.11 -16.87
C GLY A 36 9.18 9.70 -16.32
N ALA A 37 9.59 9.41 -15.09
CA ALA A 37 9.31 8.14 -14.42
C ALA A 37 7.86 8.11 -13.91
N LYS A 38 7.31 6.89 -13.82
CA LYS A 38 5.97 6.63 -13.28
C LYS A 38 6.05 5.71 -12.09
N ILE A 39 5.12 5.85 -11.15
CA ILE A 39 4.97 4.91 -10.02
C ILE A 39 4.50 3.57 -10.58
N LYS A 40 5.33 2.53 -10.45
CA LYS A 40 4.98 1.18 -10.87
C LYS A 40 4.29 0.38 -9.78
N ALA A 41 4.71 0.56 -8.54
CA ALA A 41 4.10 -0.09 -7.39
C ALA A 41 4.31 0.71 -6.11
N LEU A 42 3.37 0.55 -5.18
CA LEU A 42 3.50 0.89 -3.78
C LEU A 42 3.53 -0.43 -3.00
N TYR A 43 4.27 -0.48 -1.89
CA TYR A 43 4.37 -1.70 -1.10
C TYR A 43 4.33 -1.43 0.40
N HIS A 44 3.78 -2.38 1.14
CA HIS A 44 3.81 -2.39 2.59
C HIS A 44 3.89 -3.82 3.12
N SER A 45 4.27 -3.95 4.39
CA SER A 45 4.34 -5.24 5.06
C SER A 45 3.13 -5.47 5.98
N HIS A 46 2.73 -6.74 6.09
CA HIS A 46 1.78 -7.26 7.07
C HIS A 46 2.53 -8.12 8.11
N PRO A 47 2.95 -7.54 9.25
CA PRO A 47 3.56 -8.28 10.34
C PRO A 47 2.55 -9.25 10.97
N ASN A 48 2.91 -10.52 11.07
CA ASN A 48 2.09 -11.59 11.66
C ASN A 48 0.71 -11.79 11.00
N HIS A 49 0.55 -11.34 9.75
CA HIS A 49 -0.65 -11.50 8.95
C HIS A 49 -0.31 -11.97 7.53
N GLU A 50 -1.28 -12.61 6.87
CA GLU A 50 -1.17 -13.04 5.46
C GLU A 50 -1.13 -11.83 4.50
N ALA A 51 -0.63 -12.06 3.29
CA ALA A 51 -0.47 -11.02 2.27
C ALA A 51 -1.79 -10.77 1.49
N TYR A 52 -2.86 -10.40 2.19
CA TYR A 52 -4.14 -10.02 1.58
C TYR A 52 -4.26 -8.51 1.44
N PHE A 53 -5.07 -8.04 0.50
CA PHE A 53 -5.41 -6.61 0.38
C PHE A 53 -6.68 -6.31 1.19
N SER A 54 -6.48 -5.70 2.36
CA SER A 54 -7.52 -5.43 3.35
C SER A 54 -8.46 -4.30 2.93
N GLN A 55 -9.58 -4.13 3.64
CA GLN A 55 -10.45 -2.96 3.44
C GLN A 55 -9.74 -1.66 3.76
N GLU A 56 -8.81 -1.68 4.72
CA GLU A 56 -8.02 -0.51 5.10
C GLU A 56 -7.04 -0.14 3.98
N ASP A 57 -6.33 -1.12 3.42
CA ASP A 57 -5.42 -0.88 2.29
C ASP A 57 -6.17 -0.29 1.09
N LYS A 58 -7.39 -0.78 0.83
CA LYS A 58 -8.30 -0.23 -0.18
C LYS A 58 -8.72 1.21 0.12
N ALA A 59 -9.05 1.52 1.37
CA ALA A 59 -9.42 2.87 1.78
C ALA A 59 -8.25 3.85 1.62
N PHE A 60 -7.03 3.43 1.96
CA PHE A 60 -5.82 4.22 1.71
C PHE A 60 -5.50 4.39 0.23
N ALA A 61 -5.71 3.36 -0.59
CA ALA A 61 -5.49 3.43 -2.03
C ALA A 61 -6.58 4.25 -2.76
N MET A 62 -7.80 4.32 -2.20
CA MET A 62 -8.97 4.97 -2.81
C MET A 62 -9.68 5.98 -1.88
N PRO A 63 -8.99 7.02 -1.39
CA PRO A 63 -9.57 7.96 -0.43
C PRO A 63 -10.81 8.71 -0.97
N PHE A 64 -10.96 8.79 -2.29
CA PHE A 64 -12.08 9.45 -2.97
C PHE A 64 -12.95 8.47 -3.79
N GLY A 65 -12.88 7.17 -3.50
CA GLY A 65 -13.67 6.13 -4.19
C GLY A 65 -13.09 5.62 -5.51
N GLU A 66 -11.95 6.15 -5.94
CA GLU A 66 -11.12 5.65 -7.05
C GLU A 66 -9.65 5.61 -6.64
N PRO A 67 -8.82 4.74 -7.23
CA PRO A 67 -7.40 4.66 -6.92
C PRO A 67 -6.68 5.97 -7.18
N SER A 68 -5.86 6.42 -6.23
CA SER A 68 -4.95 7.55 -6.45
C SER A 68 -3.92 7.26 -7.54
N TYR A 69 -3.55 5.99 -7.72
CA TYR A 69 -2.62 5.52 -8.74
C TYR A 69 -3.16 4.25 -9.43
N PRO A 70 -4.07 4.39 -10.42
CA PRO A 70 -4.75 3.25 -11.02
C PRO A 70 -3.82 2.35 -11.86
N ASP A 71 -2.71 2.91 -12.38
CA ASP A 71 -1.70 2.17 -13.16
C ASP A 71 -0.61 1.54 -12.29
N SER A 72 -0.66 1.74 -10.98
CA SER A 72 0.32 1.21 -10.03
C SER A 72 -0.24 0.01 -9.28
N ALA A 73 0.62 -0.96 -9.01
CA ALA A 73 0.24 -2.08 -8.17
C ALA A 73 0.42 -1.81 -6.67
N GLN A 74 -0.36 -2.50 -5.86
CA GLN A 74 -0.24 -2.54 -4.40
C GLN A 74 0.38 -3.89 -4.00
N ILE A 75 1.57 -3.86 -3.43
CA ILE A 75 2.30 -5.07 -3.04
C ILE A 75 2.22 -5.24 -1.52
N VAL A 76 1.66 -6.38 -1.10
CA VAL A 76 1.57 -6.75 0.32
C VAL A 76 2.59 -7.84 0.62
N ILE A 77 3.42 -7.59 1.63
CA ILE A 77 4.48 -8.50 2.06
C ILE A 77 4.13 -9.09 3.43
N SER A 78 3.75 -10.36 3.47
CA SER A 78 3.53 -11.07 4.72
C SER A 78 4.85 -11.39 5.41
N ILE A 79 4.99 -11.00 6.67
CA ILE A 79 6.21 -11.22 7.47
C ILE A 79 5.85 -11.92 8.77
N TYR A 80 6.48 -13.08 9.02
CA TYR A 80 6.38 -13.79 10.30
C TYR A 80 7.78 -14.07 10.82
N HIS A 81 8.02 -13.82 12.11
CA HIS A 81 9.30 -14.09 12.77
C HIS A 81 10.51 -13.52 11.99
N ARG A 82 10.36 -12.30 11.45
CA ARG A 82 11.38 -11.60 10.64
C ARG A 82 11.72 -12.28 9.30
N ALA A 83 10.86 -13.18 8.82
CA ALA A 83 10.99 -13.83 7.52
C ALA A 83 9.78 -13.51 6.63
N VAL A 84 10.03 -13.24 5.35
CA VAL A 84 8.98 -13.10 4.34
C VAL A 84 8.32 -14.46 4.13
N LYS A 85 6.99 -14.51 4.29
CA LYS A 85 6.19 -15.72 4.04
C LYS A 85 5.54 -15.73 2.67
N ARG A 86 5.04 -14.57 2.23
CA ARG A 86 4.38 -14.40 0.95
C ARG A 86 4.49 -12.96 0.49
N ILE A 87 4.59 -12.77 -0.81
CA ILE A 87 4.44 -11.48 -1.47
C ILE A 87 3.26 -11.63 -2.42
N ALA A 88 2.32 -10.70 -2.36
CA ALA A 88 1.17 -10.66 -3.26
C ALA A 88 1.08 -9.27 -3.88
N ALA A 89 0.68 -9.22 -5.14
CA ALA A 89 0.48 -7.97 -5.85
C ALA A 89 -0.98 -7.83 -6.25
N TYR A 90 -1.50 -6.62 -6.11
CA TYR A 90 -2.88 -6.28 -6.41
C TYR A 90 -2.91 -5.11 -7.38
N ALA A 91 -3.68 -5.24 -8.45
CA ALA A 91 -3.87 -4.19 -9.45
C ALA A 91 -5.34 -3.79 -9.55
N TRP A 92 -5.60 -2.55 -9.95
CA TRP A 92 -6.96 -2.07 -10.16
C TRP A 92 -7.64 -2.84 -11.30
N ALA A 93 -8.84 -3.35 -11.04
CA ALA A 93 -9.71 -4.01 -12.02
C ALA A 93 -10.94 -3.13 -12.27
N PRO A 94 -10.92 -2.24 -13.29
CA PRO A 94 -11.97 -1.25 -13.52
C PRO A 94 -13.37 -1.85 -13.63
N GLU A 95 -13.48 -3.05 -14.22
CA GLU A 95 -14.73 -3.79 -14.39
C GLU A 95 -15.35 -4.26 -13.08
N LYS A 96 -14.52 -4.48 -12.04
CA LYS A 96 -14.97 -4.85 -10.69
C LYS A 96 -15.08 -3.65 -9.76
N ARG A 97 -14.49 -2.51 -10.16
CA ARG A 97 -14.26 -1.35 -9.29
C ARG A 97 -13.60 -1.76 -7.97
N ASP A 98 -12.65 -2.68 -8.06
CA ASP A 98 -11.91 -3.20 -6.92
C ASP A 98 -10.51 -3.63 -7.37
N PHE A 99 -9.64 -3.92 -6.42
CA PHE A 99 -8.33 -4.49 -6.66
C PHE A 99 -8.41 -6.02 -6.76
N ALA A 100 -7.75 -6.58 -7.77
CA ALA A 100 -7.62 -8.02 -7.97
C ALA A 100 -6.17 -8.44 -7.81
N GLU A 101 -5.94 -9.63 -7.26
CA GLU A 101 -4.60 -10.20 -7.20
C GLU A 101 -4.09 -10.48 -8.62
N VAL A 102 -2.86 -10.07 -8.90
CA VAL A 102 -2.17 -10.30 -10.17
C VAL A 102 -0.83 -10.99 -9.93
N PRO A 103 -0.31 -11.77 -10.91
CA PRO A 103 1.02 -12.33 -10.81
C PRO A 103 2.10 -11.24 -10.64
N LEU A 104 3.01 -11.42 -9.69
CA LEU A 104 4.14 -10.50 -9.45
C LEU A 104 4.99 -10.23 -10.69
N ALA A 105 5.09 -11.20 -11.62
CA ALA A 105 5.82 -11.04 -12.87
C ALA A 105 5.19 -10.06 -13.87
N GLN A 106 3.96 -9.58 -13.61
CA GLN A 106 3.25 -8.61 -14.46
C GLN A 106 3.43 -7.15 -13.98
N ILE A 107 4.07 -6.96 -12.83
CA ILE A 107 4.38 -5.67 -12.22
C ILE A 107 5.61 -5.08 -12.91
#